data_AF-A0A535L1R4-F1
#
_entry.id   AF-A0A535L1R4-F1
#
_cell.length_a   1.000
_cell.length_b   1.000
_cell.length_c   1.000
_cell.angle_alpha   90.00
_cell.angle_beta   90.00
_cell.angle_gamma   90.00
#
_symmetry.space_group_name_H-M   'P 1'
#
loop_
_entity.id
_entity.type
_entity.pdbx_description
1 polymer ?
#
loop_
_entity_poly.entity_id
_entity_poly.type
_entity_poly.pdbx_seq_one_letter_code
_entity_poly.pdbx_strand_id
1 'polypeptide(L)'
;MISNSKTSPLRRSSASSSRSIPMNWREKGVAIARIIFGLVWVVAATLSWQPQFQNAFVAQVTAAQGGQPGFIQIWISFWGQLVSVNPLLLARILATTQSVIALFLILGILSNLTYIVGIFLSLGIWAVPEGFGGPYIAGSSTDIGTAFPYVIIFALLLFLSAGRYYGLDQWLTSRLGRLSFLASDSFKRSRKHSSKDR
;
A
#
# COMPACT_ATOMS: atom_id res chain seq x y z
N MET A 1 -50.02 53.96 15.40
CA MET A 1 -49.20 53.67 14.20
C MET A 1 -47.81 53.25 14.68
N ILE A 2 -47.61 51.96 14.97
CA ILE A 2 -47.05 50.90 14.11
C ILE A 2 -45.50 50.95 13.98
N SER A 3 -44.85 50.06 14.75
CA SER A 3 -43.72 49.16 14.46
C SER A 3 -42.46 49.64 13.72
N ASN A 4 -41.27 49.40 14.28
CA ASN A 4 -40.48 48.20 13.91
C ASN A 4 -39.17 48.05 14.71
N SER A 5 -39.10 46.94 15.44
CA SER A 5 -37.89 46.35 15.99
C SER A 5 -37.02 45.78 14.87
N LYS A 6 -35.73 46.13 14.86
CA LYS A 6 -34.73 45.52 13.97
C LYS A 6 -34.42 44.10 14.47
N THR A 7 -35.10 43.10 13.93
CA THR A 7 -34.74 41.69 14.10
C THR A 7 -33.59 41.33 13.16
N SER A 8 -32.45 40.98 13.75
CA SER A 8 -31.28 40.43 13.06
C SER A 8 -31.63 39.06 12.47
N PRO A 9 -31.34 38.78 11.18
CA PRO A 9 -31.59 37.45 10.64
C PRO A 9 -30.53 36.48 11.20
N LEU A 10 -30.98 35.55 12.01
CA LEU A 10 -30.22 34.38 12.44
C LEU A 10 -29.66 33.67 11.19
N ARG A 11 -28.34 33.77 11.02
CA ARG A 11 -27.55 32.99 10.06
C ARG A 11 -27.75 31.52 10.40
N ARG A 12 -28.71 30.86 9.75
CA ARG A 12 -28.83 29.39 9.78
C ARG A 12 -27.53 28.81 9.27
N SER A 13 -26.71 28.33 10.20
CA SER A 13 -25.61 27.42 9.89
C SER A 13 -26.25 26.20 9.25
N SER A 14 -26.19 26.12 7.93
CA SER A 14 -26.54 24.91 7.20
C SER A 14 -25.51 23.86 7.61
N ALA A 15 -25.85 23.09 8.65
CA ALA A 15 -25.17 21.84 8.95
C ALA A 15 -25.21 21.03 7.64
N SER A 16 -24.06 20.97 6.98
CA SER A 16 -23.83 20.12 5.83
C SER A 16 -24.07 18.69 6.31
N SER A 17 -25.30 18.20 6.18
CA SER A 17 -25.60 16.80 6.38
C SER A 17 -24.78 16.05 5.34
N SER A 18 -23.72 15.39 5.80
CA SER A 18 -22.95 14.46 4.97
C SER A 18 -23.88 13.30 4.66
N ARG A 19 -24.72 13.45 3.64
CA ARG A 19 -25.56 12.38 3.13
C ARG A 19 -24.60 11.32 2.60
N SER A 20 -24.42 10.24 3.36
CA SER A 20 -23.67 9.08 2.93
C SER A 20 -24.42 8.49 1.73
N ILE A 21 -23.93 8.79 0.52
CA ILE A 21 -24.45 8.13 -0.67
C ILE A 21 -24.13 6.64 -0.49
N PRO A 22 -25.14 5.75 -0.54
CA PRO A 22 -24.90 4.32 -0.37
C PRO A 22 -23.93 3.84 -1.45
N MET A 23 -22.87 3.14 -1.03
CA MET A 23 -21.85 2.66 -1.96
C MET A 23 -22.44 1.68 -2.97
N ASN A 24 -22.03 1.84 -4.22
CA ASN A 24 -22.40 0.89 -5.27
C ASN A 24 -21.65 -0.45 -5.09
N TRP A 25 -22.12 -1.51 -5.74
CA TRP A 25 -21.53 -2.85 -5.64
C TRP A 25 -20.02 -2.88 -6.00
N ARG A 26 -19.59 -2.05 -6.97
CA ARG A 26 -18.19 -1.98 -7.41
C ARG A 26 -17.30 -1.43 -6.31
N GLU A 27 -17.73 -0.37 -5.63
CA GLU A 27 -17.02 0.26 -4.51
C GLU A 27 -16.87 -0.70 -3.32
N LYS A 28 -17.93 -1.47 -3.01
CA LYS A 28 -17.86 -2.55 -2.01
C LYS A 28 -16.86 -3.62 -2.43
N GLY A 29 -16.90 -4.03 -3.70
CA GLY A 29 -15.96 -5.00 -4.27
C GLY A 29 -14.50 -4.56 -4.13
N VAL A 30 -14.20 -3.29 -4.43
CA VAL A 30 -12.84 -2.72 -4.27
C VAL A 30 -12.39 -2.74 -2.82
N ALA A 31 -13.26 -2.38 -1.88
CA ALA A 31 -12.94 -2.43 -0.45
C ALA A 31 -12.68 -3.86 0.04
N ILE A 32 -13.53 -4.82 -0.37
CA ILE A 32 -13.38 -6.23 -0.03
C ILE A 32 -12.07 -6.78 -0.61
N ALA A 33 -11.75 -6.45 -1.87
CA ALA A 33 -10.50 -6.85 -2.50
C ALA A 33 -9.27 -6.33 -1.73
N ARG A 34 -9.29 -5.07 -1.29
CA ARG A 34 -8.24 -4.50 -0.42
C ARG A 34 -8.06 -5.30 0.87
N ILE A 35 -9.16 -5.66 1.53
CA ILE A 35 -9.15 -6.41 2.79
C ILE A 35 -8.63 -7.83 2.57
N ILE A 36 -9.12 -8.55 1.56
CA ILE A 36 -8.66 -9.90 1.20
C ILE A 36 -7.16 -9.87 0.90
N PHE A 37 -6.71 -8.88 0.14
CA PHE A 37 -5.28 -8.71 -0.14
C PHE A 37 -4.48 -8.41 1.14
N GLY A 38 -5.03 -7.60 2.05
CA GLY A 38 -4.47 -7.41 3.38
C GLY A 38 -4.31 -8.72 4.17
N LEU A 39 -5.27 -9.65 4.07
CA LEU A 39 -5.16 -10.98 4.69
C LEU A 39 -4.05 -11.84 4.07
N VAL A 40 -3.83 -11.75 2.76
CA VAL A 40 -2.66 -12.38 2.10
C VAL A 40 -1.36 -11.83 2.69
N TRP A 41 -1.30 -10.53 2.92
CA TRP A 41 -0.15 -9.88 3.58
C TRP A 41 0.01 -10.27 5.05
N VAL A 42 -1.08 -10.59 5.77
CA VAL A 42 -0.98 -11.17 7.12
C VAL A 42 -0.25 -12.50 7.07
N VAL A 43 -0.61 -13.38 6.13
CA VAL A 43 0.09 -14.68 5.97
C VAL A 43 1.58 -14.46 5.67
N ALA A 44 1.90 -13.57 4.73
CA ALA A 44 3.30 -13.23 4.41
C ALA A 44 4.07 -12.72 5.64
N ALA A 45 3.46 -11.82 6.41
CA ALA A 45 4.04 -11.29 7.64
C ALA A 45 4.25 -12.38 8.69
N THR A 46 3.25 -13.25 8.92
CA THR A 46 3.36 -14.37 9.87
C THR A 46 4.50 -15.31 9.49
N LEU A 47 4.64 -15.65 8.21
CA LEU A 47 5.76 -16.47 7.72
C LEU A 47 7.11 -15.76 7.91
N SER A 48 7.16 -14.46 7.67
CA SER A 48 8.38 -13.67 7.85
C SER A 48 8.84 -13.59 9.31
N TRP A 49 7.93 -13.69 10.28
CA TRP A 49 8.29 -13.73 11.71
C TRP A 49 8.76 -15.12 12.18
N GLN A 50 8.64 -16.17 11.36
CA GLN A 50 9.09 -17.49 11.75
C GLN A 50 10.62 -17.54 11.91
N PRO A 51 11.14 -18.30 12.91
CA PRO A 51 12.58 -18.48 13.10
C PRO A 51 13.27 -19.02 11.85
N GLN A 52 12.61 -19.91 11.10
CA GLN A 52 13.15 -20.48 9.87
C GLN A 52 13.44 -19.40 8.82
N PHE A 53 12.53 -18.45 8.61
CA PHE A 53 12.74 -17.35 7.67
C PHE A 53 13.90 -16.45 8.13
N GLN A 54 13.91 -16.07 9.41
CA GLN A 54 14.90 -15.17 9.99
C GLN A 54 16.31 -15.75 9.95
N ASN A 55 16.46 -17.03 10.29
CA ASN A 55 17.75 -17.73 10.32
C ASN A 55 18.27 -18.06 8.91
N ALA A 56 17.37 -18.29 7.96
CA ALA A 56 17.72 -18.61 6.57
C ALA A 56 17.67 -17.40 5.63
N PHE A 57 17.57 -16.16 6.13
CA PHE A 57 17.31 -14.99 5.30
C PHE A 57 18.38 -14.76 4.22
N VAL A 58 19.67 -14.81 4.58
CA VAL A 58 20.77 -14.67 3.61
C VAL A 58 20.74 -15.81 2.59
N ALA A 59 20.54 -17.04 3.06
CA ALA A 59 20.50 -18.21 2.18
C ALA A 59 19.35 -18.14 1.18
N GLN A 60 18.16 -17.65 1.58
CA GLN A 60 17.05 -17.42 0.67
C GLN A 60 17.38 -16.38 -0.40
N VAL A 61 18.02 -15.27 -0.02
CA VAL A 61 18.43 -14.22 -0.96
C VAL A 61 19.47 -14.75 -1.95
N THR A 62 20.49 -15.46 -1.49
CA THR A 62 21.57 -15.94 -2.37
C THR A 62 21.18 -17.15 -3.20
N ALA A 63 20.21 -17.96 -2.76
CA ALA A 63 19.70 -19.11 -3.53
C ALA A 63 19.14 -18.69 -4.90
N ALA A 64 18.60 -17.46 -5.01
CA ALA A 64 18.06 -16.91 -6.25
C ALA A 64 19.11 -16.75 -7.37
N GLN A 65 20.41 -16.86 -7.07
CA GLN A 65 21.49 -16.84 -8.06
C GLN A 65 21.51 -18.07 -8.96
N GLY A 66 21.05 -19.21 -8.45
CA GLY A 66 21.15 -20.50 -9.14
C GLY A 66 20.47 -20.46 -10.50
N GLY A 67 21.19 -20.80 -11.57
CA GLY A 67 20.62 -20.87 -12.92
C GLY A 67 20.31 -19.53 -13.59
N GLN A 68 20.69 -18.40 -12.97
CA GLN A 68 20.46 -17.07 -13.53
C GLN A 68 21.54 -16.66 -14.53
N PRO A 69 21.25 -15.75 -15.49
CA PRO A 69 22.25 -15.05 -16.28
C PRO A 69 23.25 -14.27 -15.40
N GLY A 70 24.49 -14.12 -15.87
CA GLY A 70 25.58 -13.51 -15.08
C GLY A 70 25.27 -12.11 -14.52
N PHE A 71 24.54 -11.26 -15.27
CA PHE A 71 24.14 -9.94 -14.77
C PHE A 71 23.19 -10.01 -13.56
N ILE A 72 22.21 -10.94 -13.59
CA ILE A 72 21.28 -11.15 -12.47
C ILE A 72 22.02 -11.73 -11.26
N GLN A 73 22.99 -12.62 -11.50
CA GLN A 73 23.85 -13.14 -10.41
C GLN A 73 24.64 -12.02 -9.72
N ILE A 74 25.19 -11.06 -10.47
CA ILE A 74 25.91 -9.90 -9.91
C ILE A 74 24.95 -9.03 -9.06
N TRP A 75 23.76 -8.74 -9.58
CA TRP A 75 22.73 -7.99 -8.86
C TRP A 75 22.34 -8.67 -7.54
N ILE A 76 22.05 -9.98 -7.57
CA ILE A 76 21.69 -10.74 -6.36
C ILE A 76 22.89 -10.84 -5.41
N SER A 77 24.13 -10.94 -5.92
CA SER A 77 25.35 -10.94 -5.10
C SER A 77 25.50 -9.65 -4.30
N PHE A 78 25.27 -8.50 -4.94
CA PHE A 78 25.29 -7.20 -4.27
C PHE A 78 24.29 -7.16 -3.10
N TRP A 79 23.05 -7.59 -3.34
CA TRP A 79 22.04 -7.63 -2.28
C TRP A 79 22.36 -8.67 -1.22
N GLY A 80 22.89 -9.84 -1.60
CA GLY A 80 23.36 -10.88 -0.70
C GLY A 80 24.41 -10.35 0.28
N GLN A 81 25.38 -9.58 -0.22
CA GLN A 81 26.39 -8.92 0.61
C GLN A 81 25.77 -7.86 1.53
N LEU A 82 24.85 -7.03 1.00
CA LEU A 82 24.16 -6.02 1.79
C LEU A 82 23.37 -6.64 2.95
N VAL A 83 22.62 -7.71 2.67
CA VAL A 83 21.83 -8.38 3.72
C VAL A 83 22.68 -9.15 4.72
N SER A 84 23.90 -9.54 4.32
CA SER A 84 24.86 -10.21 5.21
C SER A 84 25.45 -9.28 6.28
N VAL A 85 25.34 -7.95 6.12
CA VAL A 85 25.84 -6.98 7.12
C VAL A 85 25.14 -7.15 8.47
N ASN A 86 23.81 -7.29 8.45
CA ASN A 86 23.02 -7.63 9.63
C ASN A 86 21.74 -8.38 9.21
N PRO A 87 21.82 -9.71 9.02
CA PRO A 87 20.73 -10.51 8.49
C PRO A 87 19.45 -10.40 9.30
N LEU A 88 19.59 -10.50 10.63
CA LEU A 88 18.45 -10.52 11.54
C LEU A 88 17.76 -9.16 11.58
N LEU A 89 18.51 -8.05 11.55
CA LEU A 89 17.91 -6.73 11.52
C LEU A 89 17.11 -6.51 10.23
N LEU A 90 17.67 -6.84 9.08
CA LEU A 90 16.97 -6.64 7.80
C LEU A 90 15.78 -7.58 7.64
N ALA A 91 15.89 -8.84 8.06
CA ALA A 91 14.77 -9.77 8.07
C ALA A 91 13.64 -9.29 9.00
N ARG A 92 13.96 -8.68 10.15
CA ARG A 92 12.97 -8.05 11.04
C ARG A 92 12.37 -6.78 10.47
N ILE A 93 13.14 -5.93 9.79
CA ILE A 93 12.63 -4.74 9.08
C ILE A 93 11.64 -5.18 8.00
N LEU A 94 11.99 -6.19 7.21
CA LEU A 94 11.12 -6.76 6.20
C LEU A 94 9.82 -7.30 6.82
N ALA A 95 9.92 -8.14 7.85
CA ALA A 95 8.76 -8.70 8.55
C ALA A 95 7.86 -7.61 9.16
N THR A 96 8.46 -6.60 9.78
CA THR A 96 7.74 -5.45 10.37
C THR A 96 7.02 -4.65 9.29
N THR A 97 7.69 -4.40 8.16
CA THR A 97 7.09 -3.66 7.03
C THR A 97 5.90 -4.43 6.46
N GLN A 98 6.03 -5.76 6.30
CA GLN A 98 4.90 -6.60 5.87
C GLN A 98 3.73 -6.56 6.86
N SER A 99 4.01 -6.61 8.17
CA SER A 99 2.97 -6.48 9.21
C SER A 99 2.24 -5.13 9.16
N VAL A 100 2.97 -4.03 8.99
CA VAL A 100 2.38 -2.68 8.89
C VAL A 100 1.52 -2.56 7.64
N ILE A 101 2.01 -3.05 6.49
CA ILE A 101 1.24 -3.07 5.23
C ILE A 101 -0.04 -3.89 5.39
N ALA A 102 0.04 -5.07 5.98
CA ALA A 102 -1.13 -5.93 6.21
C ALA A 102 -2.19 -5.21 7.05
N LEU A 103 -1.77 -4.61 8.17
CA LEU A 103 -2.65 -3.86 9.05
C LEU A 103 -3.29 -2.66 8.33
N PHE A 104 -2.49 -1.87 7.61
CA PHE A 104 -2.96 -0.67 6.93
C PHE A 104 -3.87 -1.01 5.74
N LEU A 105 -3.65 -2.13 5.04
CA LEU A 105 -4.54 -2.63 4.01
C LEU A 105 -5.92 -3.01 4.57
N ILE A 106 -5.95 -3.75 5.68
CA ILE A 106 -7.21 -4.18 6.29
C ILE A 106 -8.00 -2.95 6.79
N LEU A 107 -7.33 -2.07 7.54
CA LEU A 107 -7.96 -0.90 8.14
C LEU A 107 -8.25 0.23 7.13
N GLY A 108 -7.56 0.24 5.98
CA GLY A 108 -7.62 1.34 5.02
C GLY A 108 -7.11 2.65 5.60
N ILE A 109 -5.93 2.60 6.22
CA ILE A 109 -5.23 3.76 6.81
C ILE A 109 -4.01 4.10 5.96
N LEU A 110 -3.77 5.39 5.72
CA LEU A 110 -2.66 5.90 4.91
C LEU A 110 -2.55 5.17 3.58
N SER A 111 -3.70 4.95 2.92
CA SER A 111 -3.83 3.94 1.88
C SER A 111 -2.92 4.20 0.68
N ASN A 112 -2.83 5.44 0.19
CA ASN A 112 -1.94 5.76 -0.92
C ASN A 112 -0.47 5.48 -0.56
N LEU A 113 -0.05 5.86 0.66
CA LEU A 113 1.31 5.56 1.13
C LEU A 113 1.53 4.05 1.23
N THR A 114 0.58 3.32 1.82
CA THR A 114 0.63 1.85 1.93
C THR A 114 0.77 1.19 0.57
N TYR A 115 0.03 1.65 -0.45
CA TYR A 115 0.11 1.09 -1.79
C TYR A 115 1.44 1.39 -2.46
N ILE A 116 1.96 2.62 -2.33
CA ILE A 116 3.27 3.00 -2.88
C ILE A 116 4.39 2.20 -2.22
N VAL A 117 4.40 2.10 -0.89
CA VAL A 117 5.37 1.29 -0.16
C VAL A 117 5.24 -0.19 -0.54
N GLY A 118 4.01 -0.70 -0.66
CA GLY A 118 3.72 -2.05 -1.12
C GLY A 118 4.29 -2.33 -2.51
N ILE A 119 4.12 -1.41 -3.47
CA ILE A 119 4.72 -1.50 -4.82
C ILE A 119 6.24 -1.68 -4.73
N PHE A 120 6.92 -0.79 -4.01
CA PHE A 120 8.38 -0.84 -3.93
C PHE A 120 8.88 -2.08 -3.18
N LEU A 121 8.19 -2.48 -2.10
CA LEU A 121 8.54 -3.67 -1.36
C LEU A 121 8.36 -4.93 -2.20
N SER A 122 7.23 -5.05 -2.91
CA SER A 122 6.96 -6.17 -3.82
C SER A 122 7.97 -6.23 -4.97
N LEU A 123 8.36 -5.08 -5.55
CA LEU A 123 9.43 -5.02 -6.55
C LEU A 123 10.78 -5.47 -5.98
N GLY A 124 11.09 -5.09 -4.73
CA GLY A 124 12.31 -5.54 -4.06
C GLY A 124 12.34 -7.04 -3.83
N ILE A 125 11.25 -7.63 -3.34
CA ILE A 125 11.11 -9.08 -3.16
C ILE A 125 11.22 -9.80 -4.51
N TRP A 126 10.55 -9.28 -5.53
CA TRP A 126 10.59 -9.86 -6.87
C TRP A 126 12.00 -9.82 -7.49
N ALA A 127 12.67 -8.67 -7.42
CA ALA A 127 13.97 -8.46 -8.06
C ALA A 127 15.14 -9.12 -7.33
N VAL A 128 14.98 -9.45 -6.05
CA VAL A 128 16.08 -9.94 -5.19
C VAL A 128 15.88 -11.41 -4.80
N PRO A 129 15.10 -11.77 -3.77
CA PRO A 129 14.95 -13.17 -3.38
C PRO A 129 14.17 -14.03 -4.38
N GLU A 130 13.36 -13.47 -5.28
CA GLU A 130 12.72 -14.24 -6.36
C GLU A 130 13.52 -14.23 -7.67
N GLY A 131 14.62 -13.47 -7.76
CA GLY A 131 15.45 -13.41 -8.96
C GLY A 131 14.66 -13.10 -10.24
N PHE A 132 13.70 -12.18 -10.17
CA PHE A 132 12.78 -11.80 -11.25
C PHE A 132 11.80 -12.92 -11.69
N GLY A 133 11.66 -13.99 -10.91
CA GLY A 133 10.84 -15.18 -11.23
C GLY A 133 11.63 -16.32 -11.89
N GLY A 134 12.94 -16.16 -12.09
CA GLY A 134 13.79 -17.19 -12.69
C GLY A 134 13.99 -18.44 -11.81
N PRO A 135 14.85 -19.39 -12.23
CA PRO A 135 15.85 -19.24 -13.29
C PRO A 135 15.29 -19.38 -14.72
N TYR A 136 15.74 -18.50 -15.61
CA TYR A 136 15.34 -18.46 -17.02
C TYR A 136 16.15 -19.45 -17.87
N ILE A 137 16.04 -20.73 -17.54
CA ILE A 137 16.65 -21.80 -18.33
C ILE A 137 15.60 -22.32 -19.32
N ALA A 138 16.00 -22.44 -20.59
CA ALA A 138 15.12 -22.91 -21.66
C ALA A 138 14.56 -24.31 -21.32
N GLY A 139 13.23 -24.43 -21.30
CA GLY A 139 12.53 -25.69 -21.07
C GLY A 139 12.37 -26.12 -19.60
N SER A 140 12.80 -25.32 -18.62
CA SER A 140 12.67 -25.70 -17.20
C SER A 140 11.66 -24.89 -16.39
N SER A 141 11.64 -23.56 -16.54
CA SER A 141 10.77 -22.68 -15.74
C SER A 141 10.26 -21.49 -16.54
N THR A 142 8.99 -21.15 -16.29
CA THR A 142 8.32 -19.95 -16.79
C THR A 142 7.65 -19.18 -15.65
N ASP A 143 8.26 -19.23 -14.46
CA ASP A 143 7.76 -18.50 -13.31
C ASP A 143 8.03 -16.98 -13.47
N ILE A 144 7.04 -16.17 -13.10
CA ILE A 144 7.13 -14.71 -13.11
C ILE A 144 7.42 -14.17 -11.71
N GLY A 145 7.42 -15.03 -10.68
CA GLY A 145 7.57 -14.65 -9.29
C GLY A 145 6.24 -14.23 -8.66
N THR A 146 6.07 -14.53 -7.37
CA THR A 146 4.81 -14.29 -6.66
C THR A 146 4.62 -12.82 -6.31
N ALA A 147 5.72 -12.08 -6.12
CA ALA A 147 5.66 -10.69 -5.70
C ALA A 147 5.34 -9.73 -6.85
N PHE A 148 5.57 -10.11 -8.12
CA PHE A 148 5.26 -9.24 -9.26
C PHE A 148 3.74 -8.98 -9.43
N PRO A 149 2.84 -9.98 -9.39
CA PRO A 149 1.40 -9.75 -9.33
C PRO A 149 0.95 -8.80 -8.21
N TYR A 150 1.64 -8.80 -7.06
CA TYR A 150 1.32 -7.90 -5.95
C TYR A 150 1.56 -6.44 -6.31
N VAL A 151 2.60 -6.13 -7.10
CA VAL A 151 2.85 -4.78 -7.63
C VAL A 151 1.65 -4.28 -8.41
N ILE A 152 1.09 -5.14 -9.28
CA ILE A 152 -0.08 -4.81 -10.12
C ILE A 152 -1.30 -4.57 -9.22
N ILE A 153 -1.53 -5.43 -8.22
CA ILE A 153 -2.67 -5.29 -7.30
C ILE A 153 -2.55 -3.97 -6.52
N PHE A 154 -1.38 -3.63 -5.97
CA PHE A 154 -1.19 -2.35 -5.28
C PHE A 154 -1.40 -1.16 -6.21
N ALA A 155 -0.89 -1.22 -7.45
CA ALA A 155 -1.10 -0.16 -8.44
C ALA A 155 -2.60 0.01 -8.73
N LEU A 156 -3.35 -1.08 -8.92
CA LEU A 156 -4.80 -1.04 -9.10
C LEU A 156 -5.52 -0.45 -7.89
N LEU A 157 -5.16 -0.87 -6.67
CA LEU A 157 -5.74 -0.32 -5.44
C LEU A 157 -5.48 1.19 -5.30
N LEU A 158 -4.29 1.65 -5.72
CA LEU A 158 -3.93 3.07 -5.77
C LEU A 158 -4.76 3.83 -6.82
N PHE A 159 -4.85 3.32 -8.05
CA PHE A 159 -5.64 3.94 -9.11
C PHE A 159 -7.13 4.00 -8.78
N LEU A 160 -7.66 2.96 -8.14
CA LEU A 160 -9.06 2.89 -7.72
C LEU A 160 -9.34 3.65 -6.42
N SER A 161 -8.33 4.24 -5.78
CA SER A 161 -8.45 4.93 -4.49
C SER A 161 -9.16 4.07 -3.44
N ALA A 162 -8.76 2.79 -3.36
CA ALA A 162 -9.47 1.76 -2.59
C ALA A 162 -9.60 2.07 -1.09
N GLY A 163 -8.72 2.91 -0.54
CA GLY A 163 -8.80 3.39 0.84
C GLY A 163 -10.02 4.26 1.16
N ARG A 164 -10.69 4.82 0.14
CA ARG A 164 -11.93 5.60 0.34
C ARG A 164 -13.11 4.73 0.73
N TYR A 165 -13.09 3.43 0.42
CA TYR A 165 -14.22 2.52 0.57
C TYR A 165 -13.99 1.61 1.78
N TYR A 166 -14.87 1.66 2.79
CA TYR A 166 -14.68 0.97 4.09
C TYR A 166 -13.29 1.18 4.73
N GLY A 167 -12.64 2.32 4.49
CA GLY A 167 -11.34 2.66 5.08
C GLY A 167 -11.46 3.77 6.11
N LEU A 168 -10.60 3.73 7.13
CA LEU A 168 -10.51 4.79 8.15
C LEU A 168 -9.89 6.09 7.60
N ASP A 169 -9.36 6.06 6.38
CA ASP A 169 -8.84 7.23 5.67
C ASP A 169 -9.85 8.37 5.52
N GLN A 170 -11.15 8.08 5.46
CA GLN A 170 -12.17 9.15 5.44
C GLN A 170 -12.09 10.04 6.68
N TRP A 171 -11.79 9.45 7.84
CA TRP A 171 -11.62 10.17 9.09
C TRP A 171 -10.26 10.86 9.16
N LEU A 172 -9.17 10.18 8.76
CA LEU A 172 -7.82 10.76 8.77
C LEU A 172 -7.67 11.94 7.80
N THR A 173 -8.34 11.91 6.66
CA THR A 173 -8.30 13.00 5.65
C THR A 173 -8.69 14.34 6.26
N SER A 174 -9.63 14.36 7.20
CA SER A 174 -10.04 15.60 7.89
C SER A 174 -8.99 16.13 8.87
N ARG A 175 -8.08 15.28 9.36
CA ARG A 175 -7.03 15.65 10.34
C ARG A 175 -5.67 15.92 9.70
N LEU A 176 -5.37 15.37 8.53
CA LEU A 176 -4.03 15.42 7.91
C LEU A 176 -3.74 16.70 7.11
N GLY A 177 -4.74 17.54 6.84
CA GLY A 177 -4.54 18.81 6.13
C GLY A 177 -3.82 18.64 4.78
N ARG A 178 -2.60 19.18 4.65
CA ARG A 178 -1.76 19.06 3.43
C ARG A 178 -1.27 17.64 3.14
N LEU A 179 -1.22 16.77 4.15
CA LEU A 179 -0.81 15.37 4.01
C LEU A 179 -2.00 14.45 3.70
N SER A 180 -3.17 15.00 3.35
CA SER A 180 -4.35 14.21 2.97
C SER A 180 -4.10 13.28 1.77
N PHE A 181 -3.12 13.61 0.92
CA PHE A 181 -2.67 12.74 -0.17
C PHE A 181 -2.13 11.39 0.31
N LEU A 182 -1.48 11.35 1.49
CA LEU A 182 -0.96 10.09 2.05
C LEU A 182 -2.09 9.13 2.45
N ALA A 183 -3.27 9.67 2.74
CA ALA A 183 -4.51 8.93 2.90
C ALA A 183 -5.09 8.60 1.52
N SER A 184 -6.40 8.80 1.31
CA SER A 184 -7.08 8.45 0.06
C SER A 184 -7.52 9.66 -0.77
N ASP A 185 -6.98 10.85 -0.49
CA ASP A 185 -7.42 12.08 -1.16
C ASP A 185 -6.69 12.27 -2.49
N SER A 186 -7.45 12.59 -3.54
CA SER A 186 -6.88 12.75 -4.89
C SER A 186 -6.36 14.17 -5.10
N PHE A 187 -5.20 14.30 -5.75
CA PHE A 187 -4.53 15.56 -6.12
C PHE A 187 -5.46 16.59 -6.81
N LYS A 188 -6.53 16.12 -7.47
CA LYS A 188 -7.44 16.93 -8.30
C LYS A 188 -8.37 17.86 -7.51
N ARG A 189 -8.58 17.64 -6.20
CA ARG A 189 -9.54 18.43 -5.41
C ARG A 189 -8.95 19.71 -4.80
N SER A 190 -7.64 19.77 -4.58
CA SER A 190 -6.96 20.95 -4.00
C SER A 190 -7.01 22.18 -4.92
N ARG A 191 -7.03 21.99 -6.25
CA ARG A 191 -7.01 23.08 -7.22
C ARG A 191 -8.34 23.85 -7.35
N LYS A 192 -9.46 23.29 -6.87
CA LYS A 192 -10.78 23.97 -6.94
C LYS A 192 -11.03 24.95 -5.80
N HIS A 193 -10.25 24.93 -4.73
CA HIS A 193 -10.45 25.86 -3.61
C HIS A 193 -9.76 27.21 -3.79
N SER A 194 -8.79 27.32 -4.70
CA SER A 194 -8.02 28.54 -4.95
C SER A 194 -8.56 29.42 -6.09
N SER A 195 -9.65 29.01 -6.76
CA SER A 195 -10.20 29.72 -7.93
C SER A 195 -11.48 30.50 -7.63
N LYS A 196 -11.87 30.63 -6.36
CA LYS A 196 -13.10 31.35 -5.98
C LYS A 196 -12.85 32.74 -5.36
N ASP A 197 -11.60 33.17 -5.30
CA ASP A 197 -11.18 34.46 -4.74
C ASP A 197 -10.31 35.26 -5.73
N ARG A 198 -10.78 35.40 -6.98
CA ARG A 198 -10.32 36.47 -7.90
C ARG A 198 -11.49 37.03 -8.67
#